data_AF-A0A930ZCR0-F1
#
_entry.id   AF-A0A930ZCR0-F1
#
_cell.length_a   1.000
_cell.length_b   1.000
_cell.length_c   1.000
_cell.angle_alpha   90.00
_cell.angle_beta   90.00
_cell.angle_gamma   90.00
#
_symmetry.space_group_name_H-M   'P 1'
#
loop_
_entity.id
_entity.type
_entity.pdbx_description
1 polymer ?
#
loop_
_entity_poly.entity_id
_entity_poly.type
_entity_poly.pdbx_seq_one_letter_code
_entity_poly.pdbx_strand_id
1 'polypeptide(L)'
;MKLFANLSGYLNPGGDLKVADMLTARRIRWSSRHMLLAAAGAFCLMLAEAVPVHAFPWSTDMFKGASVQPLAVAPRVMPQGTLPVNGIQKMDLEQMTVGMHNPLKETPENLAHGKELFLNTCQPCHGENAEGNGPVAHLLQHKPTNLVSGITKNLPDGYVYGYIRNGGIWMPSYGDAMSSNERWDVIMYVRSLEAKAAQAQKQKVSQP
;
A
#
# COMPACT_ATOMS: atom_id res chain seq x y z
N MET A 1 -43.99 44.80 -25.65
CA MET A 1 -44.75 43.78 -26.41
C MET A 1 -44.84 42.55 -25.52
N LYS A 2 -45.95 42.34 -24.78
CA LYS A 2 -47.12 41.50 -25.17
C LYS A 2 -46.64 40.07 -25.53
N LEU A 3 -46.86 38.99 -24.77
CA LEU A 3 -48.02 38.57 -23.99
C LEU A 3 -47.59 37.65 -22.82
N PHE A 4 -47.98 37.98 -21.59
CA PHE A 4 -48.37 37.02 -20.55
C PHE A 4 -49.90 36.88 -20.64
N ALA A 5 -50.44 35.66 -20.73
CA ALA A 5 -51.81 35.33 -20.29
C ALA A 5 -52.11 33.83 -20.50
N ASN A 6 -52.23 33.11 -19.38
CA ASN A 6 -53.40 32.30 -18.96
C ASN A 6 -53.02 30.95 -18.33
N LEU A 7 -52.94 30.98 -17.00
CA LEU A 7 -53.31 29.85 -16.15
C LEU A 7 -54.85 29.86 -16.01
N SER A 8 -55.53 28.76 -16.35
CA SER A 8 -56.83 28.41 -15.74
C SER A 8 -57.26 26.98 -16.08
N GLY A 9 -57.57 26.21 -15.03
CA GLY A 9 -58.09 24.84 -15.07
C GLY A 9 -56.95 23.82 -15.16
N TYR A 10 -56.66 22.96 -14.18
CA TYR A 10 -57.59 22.13 -13.43
C TYR A 10 -56.96 21.79 -12.06
N LEU A 11 -57.44 22.43 -11.00
CA LEU A 11 -57.53 21.81 -9.68
C LEU A 11 -59.01 21.47 -9.51
N ASN A 12 -59.36 20.18 -9.44
CA ASN A 12 -60.63 19.77 -8.88
C ASN A 12 -60.36 18.86 -7.68
N PRO A 13 -61.01 19.11 -6.53
CA PRO A 13 -60.94 18.28 -5.34
C PRO A 13 -61.98 17.15 -5.44
N GLY A 14 -61.66 15.98 -4.91
CA GLY A 14 -62.59 14.84 -4.87
C GLY A 14 -62.06 13.63 -5.63
N GLY A 15 -61.85 12.55 -4.88
CA GLY A 15 -61.26 11.31 -5.37
C GLY A 15 -62.03 10.65 -6.52
N ASP A 16 -61.26 9.98 -7.37
CA ASP A 16 -61.39 8.54 -7.63
C ASP A 16 -60.34 8.14 -8.68
N LEU A 17 -59.39 7.30 -8.28
CA LEU A 17 -58.39 6.70 -9.17
C LEU A 17 -59.09 5.69 -10.10
N LYS A 18 -59.43 6.11 -11.32
CA LYS A 18 -59.77 5.18 -12.40
C LYS A 18 -58.49 4.65 -13.04
N VAL A 19 -58.06 3.51 -12.50
CA VAL A 19 -57.22 2.49 -13.13
C VAL A 19 -57.83 2.01 -14.45
N ALA A 20 -57.69 2.77 -15.54
CA ALA A 20 -58.10 2.34 -16.87
C ALA A 20 -57.46 3.18 -17.99
N ASP A 21 -56.13 3.26 -18.03
CA ASP A 21 -55.39 3.53 -19.27
C ASP A 21 -54.24 2.55 -19.39
N MET A 22 -54.66 1.31 -19.54
CA MET A 22 -53.84 0.20 -19.97
C MET A 22 -53.70 0.31 -21.50
N LEU A 23 -52.47 0.10 -22.02
CA LEU A 23 -52.19 -0.40 -23.38
C LEU A 23 -51.95 0.62 -24.53
N THR A 24 -50.79 1.27 -24.53
CA THR A 24 -50.01 1.51 -25.77
C THR A 24 -48.55 1.05 -25.64
N ALA A 25 -48.28 0.02 -24.85
CA ALA A 25 -47.04 -0.73 -24.97
C ALA A 25 -47.23 -1.79 -26.08
N ARG A 26 -46.79 -1.47 -27.30
CA ARG A 26 -46.64 -2.44 -28.40
C ARG A 26 -45.63 -3.50 -27.96
N ARG A 27 -46.07 -4.51 -27.21
CA ARG A 27 -45.25 -5.67 -26.84
C ARG A 27 -44.81 -6.36 -28.11
N ILE A 28 -43.57 -6.12 -28.53
CA ILE A 28 -42.94 -6.86 -29.60
C ILE A 28 -42.76 -8.29 -29.08
N ARG A 29 -43.70 -9.17 -29.42
CA ARG A 29 -43.67 -10.59 -29.05
C ARG A 29 -42.66 -11.28 -29.96
N TRP A 30 -41.38 -11.22 -29.58
CA TRP A 30 -40.34 -12.00 -30.25
C TRP A 30 -40.69 -13.48 -30.07
N SER A 31 -40.86 -14.21 -31.18
CA SER A 31 -41.01 -15.66 -31.09
C SER A 31 -39.75 -16.24 -30.46
N SER A 32 -39.86 -17.33 -29.71
CA SER A 32 -38.73 -18.01 -29.07
C SER A 32 -37.59 -18.31 -30.06
N ARG A 33 -37.91 -18.49 -31.35
CA ARG A 33 -36.95 -18.65 -32.45
C ARG A 33 -36.11 -17.38 -32.69
N HIS A 34 -36.70 -16.19 -32.63
CA HIS A 34 -35.97 -14.93 -32.78
C HIS A 34 -35.10 -14.61 -31.55
N MET A 35 -35.55 -14.98 -30.34
CA MET A 35 -34.71 -14.85 -29.13
C MET A 35 -33.50 -15.78 -29.18
N LEU A 36 -33.68 -17.03 -29.64
CA LEU A 36 -32.57 -17.98 -29.82
C LEU A 36 -31.57 -17.52 -30.90
N LEU A 37 -32.07 -17.00 -32.03
CA LEU A 37 -31.20 -16.47 -33.08
C LEU A 37 -30.43 -15.22 -32.64
N ALA A 38 -31.06 -14.32 -31.89
CA ALA A 38 -30.39 -13.15 -31.33
C ALA A 38 -29.33 -13.54 -30.29
N ALA A 39 -29.63 -14.51 -29.42
CA ALA A 39 -28.66 -15.03 -28.44
C ALA A 39 -27.48 -15.74 -29.12
N ALA A 40 -27.74 -16.56 -30.15
CA ALA A 40 -26.69 -17.22 -30.93
C ALA A 40 -25.82 -16.21 -31.71
N GLY A 41 -26.43 -15.16 -32.27
CA GLY A 41 -25.71 -14.07 -32.93
C GLY A 41 -24.83 -13.27 -31.97
N ALA A 42 -25.33 -12.94 -30.79
CA ALA A 42 -24.55 -12.27 -29.74
C ALA A 42 -23.39 -13.15 -29.24
N PHE A 43 -23.61 -14.45 -29.10
CA PHE A 43 -22.56 -15.40 -28.71
C PHE A 43 -21.49 -15.55 -29.80
N CYS A 44 -21.88 -15.61 -31.08
CA CYS A 44 -20.92 -15.61 -32.18
C CYS A 44 -20.12 -14.31 -32.27
N LEU A 45 -20.73 -13.16 -32.00
CA LEU A 45 -20.02 -11.88 -31.94
C LEU A 45 -19.02 -11.82 -30.78
N MET A 46 -19.39 -12.31 -29.59
CA MET A 46 -18.44 -12.43 -28.46
C MET A 46 -17.28 -13.39 -28.75
N LEU A 47 -17.53 -14.47 -29.48
CA LEU A 47 -16.46 -15.38 -29.91
C LEU A 47 -15.59 -14.79 -31.04
N ALA A 48 -16.18 -13.99 -31.94
CA ALA A 48 -15.46 -13.33 -33.02
C ALA A 48 -14.58 -12.17 -32.54
N GLU A 49 -14.93 -11.54 -31.41
CA GLU A 49 -14.12 -10.51 -30.74
C GLU A 49 -13.19 -11.06 -29.66
N ALA A 50 -13.00 -12.39 -29.59
CA ALA A 50 -11.90 -12.97 -28.82
C ALA A 50 -10.58 -12.65 -29.53
N VAL A 51 -10.13 -11.40 -29.40
CA VAL A 51 -8.80 -10.97 -29.79
C VAL A 51 -7.84 -11.96 -29.12
N PRO A 52 -7.03 -12.71 -29.87
CA PRO A 52 -5.96 -13.48 -29.25
C PRO A 52 -5.12 -12.44 -28.52
N VAL A 53 -5.21 -12.43 -27.19
CA VAL A 53 -4.34 -11.63 -26.34
C VAL A 53 -2.96 -12.23 -26.57
N HIS A 54 -2.25 -11.68 -27.55
CA HIS A 54 -0.86 -11.99 -27.77
C HIS A 54 -0.16 -11.49 -26.52
N ALA A 55 0.07 -12.43 -25.60
CA ALA A 55 0.99 -12.24 -24.50
C ALA A 55 2.26 -11.66 -25.12
N PHE A 56 2.58 -10.42 -24.78
CA PHE A 56 3.69 -9.72 -25.39
C PHE A 56 4.96 -10.58 -25.28
N PRO A 57 5.88 -10.57 -26.26
CA PRO A 57 6.99 -11.52 -26.32
C PRO A 57 7.77 -11.67 -25.00
N TRP A 58 7.92 -10.57 -24.25
CA TRP A 58 8.57 -10.52 -22.94
C TRP A 58 7.85 -11.27 -21.80
N SER A 59 6.55 -11.53 -21.93
CA SER A 59 5.78 -12.29 -20.93
C SER A 59 5.99 -13.81 -21.02
N THR A 60 6.47 -14.32 -22.17
CA THR A 60 6.92 -15.71 -22.31
C THR A 60 8.41 -15.91 -22.06
N ASP A 61 9.17 -14.81 -21.99
CA ASP A 61 10.63 -14.84 -21.83
C ASP A 61 11.04 -15.38 -20.45
N MET A 62 10.24 -15.16 -19.40
CA MET A 62 10.53 -15.76 -18.08
C MET A 62 10.22 -17.26 -18.00
N PHE A 63 9.38 -17.79 -18.91
CA PHE A 63 9.05 -19.23 -18.95
C PHE A 63 9.98 -20.01 -19.90
N LYS A 64 10.36 -19.40 -21.02
CA LYS A 64 11.22 -20.03 -22.04
C LYS A 64 12.69 -19.64 -21.94
N GLY A 65 12.99 -18.53 -21.27
CA GLY A 65 14.33 -18.05 -21.06
C GLY A 65 15.15 -19.05 -20.25
N ALA A 66 16.47 -19.04 -20.47
CA ALA A 66 17.37 -19.87 -19.71
C ALA A 66 17.21 -19.54 -18.21
N SER A 67 16.76 -20.52 -17.42
CA SER A 67 16.76 -20.41 -15.97
C SER A 67 18.20 -20.35 -15.49
N VAL A 68 18.75 -19.14 -15.36
CA VAL A 68 20.06 -18.94 -14.71
C VAL A 68 19.86 -19.30 -13.25
N GLN A 69 20.35 -20.47 -12.85
CA GLN A 69 20.38 -20.88 -11.45
C GLN A 69 21.70 -20.39 -10.85
N PRO A 70 21.74 -19.21 -10.18
CA PRO A 70 23.00 -18.60 -9.74
C PRO A 70 23.70 -19.45 -8.67
N LEU A 71 22.99 -20.43 -8.11
CA LEU A 71 23.45 -21.39 -7.11
C LEU A 71 23.62 -22.82 -7.67
N ALA A 72 23.35 -23.07 -8.96
CA ALA A 72 23.62 -24.39 -9.56
C ALA A 72 25.12 -24.66 -9.72
N VAL A 73 25.91 -23.59 -9.79
CA VAL A 73 27.36 -23.66 -9.66
C VAL A 73 27.71 -23.29 -8.22
N ALA A 74 28.59 -24.07 -7.59
CA ALA A 74 29.09 -23.74 -6.27
C ALA A 74 29.57 -22.27 -6.26
N PRO A 75 29.17 -21.46 -5.27
CA PRO A 75 29.60 -20.07 -5.17
C PRO A 75 31.11 -19.97 -5.32
N ARG A 76 31.59 -18.94 -6.01
CA ARG A 76 33.03 -18.67 -6.09
C ARG A 76 33.60 -18.69 -4.67
N VAL A 77 34.65 -19.47 -4.45
CA VAL A 77 35.34 -19.49 -3.15
C VAL A 77 35.86 -18.09 -2.92
N MET A 78 35.30 -17.44 -1.92
CA MET A 78 35.69 -16.11 -1.47
C MET A 78 37.20 -16.13 -1.15
N PRO A 79 38.01 -15.17 -1.64
CA PRO A 79 39.43 -15.11 -1.29
C PRO A 79 39.61 -15.11 0.23
N GLN A 80 40.67 -15.77 0.73
CA GLN A 80 40.98 -15.78 2.17
C GLN A 80 41.03 -14.35 2.72
N GLY A 81 40.28 -14.08 3.80
CA GLY A 81 40.17 -12.75 4.43
C GLY A 81 39.07 -11.83 3.90
N THR A 82 38.27 -12.26 2.91
CA THR A 82 37.13 -11.45 2.39
C THR A 82 35.82 -11.66 3.16
N LEU A 83 35.75 -12.69 3.99
CA LEU A 83 34.76 -12.76 5.06
C LEU A 83 35.33 -12.05 6.29
N PRO A 84 34.55 -11.23 7.01
CA PRO A 84 35.01 -10.65 8.26
C PRO A 84 35.48 -11.78 9.17
N VAL A 85 36.75 -11.73 9.58
CA VAL A 85 37.41 -12.76 10.43
C VAL A 85 36.64 -12.99 11.74
N ASN A 86 35.82 -12.01 12.13
CA ASN A 86 35.02 -11.97 13.35
C ASN A 86 33.51 -12.17 13.11
N GLY A 87 33.08 -12.58 11.90
CA GLY A 87 31.66 -12.73 11.55
C GLY A 87 30.91 -11.40 11.38
N ILE A 88 29.56 -11.45 11.38
CA ILE A 88 28.71 -10.25 11.34
C ILE A 88 28.87 -9.50 12.66
N GLN A 89 29.54 -8.34 12.62
CA GLN A 89 29.67 -7.47 13.79
C GLN A 89 28.35 -6.75 14.07
N LYS A 90 27.49 -7.40 14.85
CA LYS A 90 26.30 -6.76 15.42
C LYS A 90 26.73 -5.67 16.39
N MET A 91 26.04 -4.54 16.35
CA MET A 91 26.23 -3.53 17.40
C MET A 91 25.80 -4.10 18.74
N ASP A 92 26.59 -3.87 19.78
CA ASP A 92 26.22 -4.21 21.14
C ASP A 92 25.22 -3.19 21.73
N LEU A 93 24.65 -3.51 22.89
CA LEU A 93 23.63 -2.65 23.52
C LEU A 93 24.20 -1.30 23.97
N GLU A 94 25.47 -1.26 24.37
CA GLU A 94 26.13 -0.04 24.85
C GLU A 94 26.34 0.95 23.68
N GLN A 95 26.84 0.45 22.55
CA GLN A 95 26.97 1.18 21.30
C GLN A 95 25.62 1.73 20.80
N MET A 96 24.56 0.93 20.93
CA MET A 96 23.21 1.32 20.54
C MET A 96 22.62 2.40 21.46
N THR A 97 22.86 2.34 22.77
CA THR A 97 22.16 3.20 23.74
C THR A 97 22.93 4.45 24.14
N VAL A 98 24.25 4.38 24.23
CA VAL A 98 25.11 5.46 24.73
C VAL A 98 26.03 6.00 23.65
N GLY A 99 26.53 5.13 22.76
CA GLY A 99 27.59 5.48 21.81
C GLY A 99 27.16 6.23 20.55
N MET A 100 25.86 6.45 20.35
CA MET A 100 25.35 6.83 19.03
C MET A 100 24.25 7.89 19.08
N HIS A 101 24.50 9.00 18.37
CA HIS A 101 23.58 10.11 18.16
C HIS A 101 23.43 10.39 16.67
N ASN A 102 22.29 10.95 16.27
CA ASN A 102 22.04 11.33 14.88
C ASN A 102 23.02 12.44 14.45
N PRO A 103 23.94 12.18 13.49
CA PRO A 103 24.88 13.19 13.01
C PRO A 103 24.26 14.14 11.96
N LEU A 104 23.08 13.79 11.43
CA LEU A 104 22.43 14.54 10.36
C LEU A 104 21.63 15.71 10.93
N LYS A 105 21.63 16.82 10.19
CA LYS A 105 20.76 17.96 10.48
C LYS A 105 19.35 17.65 10.01
N GLU A 106 18.36 18.09 10.78
CA GLU A 106 16.97 18.03 10.36
C GLU A 106 16.71 19.08 9.27
N THR A 107 16.78 18.65 8.02
CA THR A 107 16.45 19.47 6.85
C THR A 107 15.24 18.86 6.13
N PRO A 108 14.47 19.66 5.36
CA PRO A 108 13.34 19.14 4.58
C PRO A 108 13.74 18.01 3.62
N GLU A 109 14.95 18.07 3.08
CA GLU A 109 15.49 17.06 2.15
C GLU A 109 15.72 15.73 2.86
N ASN A 110 16.41 15.73 4.00
CA ASN A 110 16.66 14.51 4.79
C ASN A 110 15.34 13.90 5.29
N LEU A 111 14.39 14.74 5.70
CA LEU A 111 13.07 14.28 6.12
C LEU A 111 12.27 13.66 4.95
N ALA A 112 12.34 14.25 3.77
CA ALA A 112 11.68 13.72 2.57
C ALA A 112 12.31 12.39 2.12
N HIS A 113 13.64 12.29 2.18
CA HIS A 113 14.36 11.06 1.89
C HIS A 113 14.00 9.94 2.89
N GLY A 114 13.98 10.27 4.19
CA GLY A 114 13.55 9.35 5.24
C GLY A 114 12.12 8.86 5.06
N LYS A 115 11.21 9.73 4.61
CA LYS A 115 9.83 9.37 4.27
C LYS A 115 9.79 8.35 3.13
N GLU A 116 10.51 8.59 2.04
CA GLU A 116 10.56 7.69 0.89
C GLU A 116 11.08 6.31 1.29
N LEU A 117 12.20 6.26 2.01
CA LEU A 117 12.80 5.02 2.50
C LEU A 117 11.85 4.25 3.42
N PHE A 118 11.16 4.95 4.32
CA PHE A 118 10.19 4.34 5.22
C PHE A 118 9.01 3.74 4.44
N LEU A 119 8.46 4.47 3.46
CA LEU A 119 7.34 4.00 2.66
C LEU A 119 7.70 2.79 1.81
N ASN A 120 8.93 2.72 1.30
CA ASN A 120 9.38 1.61 0.48
C ASN A 120 9.76 0.37 1.29
N THR A 121 10.35 0.57 2.48
CA THR A 121 11.00 -0.53 3.24
C THR A 121 10.24 -0.91 4.51
N CYS A 122 9.75 0.07 5.28
CA CYS A 122 9.21 -0.16 6.61
C CYS A 122 7.68 -0.25 6.63
N GLN A 123 7.01 0.54 5.79
CA GLN A 123 5.56 0.66 5.71
C GLN A 123 4.83 -0.67 5.45
N PRO A 124 5.33 -1.62 4.64
CA PRO A 124 4.62 -2.87 4.41
C PRO A 124 4.27 -3.62 5.71
N CYS A 125 5.15 -3.55 6.70
CA CYS A 125 4.96 -4.16 8.02
C CYS A 125 4.42 -3.16 9.06
N HIS A 126 4.99 -1.96 9.13
CA HIS A 126 4.68 -0.98 10.18
C HIS A 126 3.49 -0.06 9.86
N GLY A 127 3.00 -0.03 8.63
CA GLY A 127 1.92 0.86 8.18
C GLY A 127 2.39 2.28 7.90
N GLU A 128 1.56 3.06 7.21
CA GLU A 128 1.91 4.42 6.76
C GLU A 128 2.11 5.38 7.94
N ASN A 129 1.32 5.20 8.99
CA ASN A 129 1.40 5.96 10.25
C ASN A 129 2.36 5.32 11.27
N ALA A 130 3.10 4.28 10.88
CA ALA A 130 4.03 3.54 11.74
C ALA A 130 3.38 2.93 13.00
N GLU A 131 2.11 2.51 12.92
CA GLU A 131 1.33 1.98 14.05
C GLU A 131 1.41 0.45 14.20
N GLY A 132 2.19 -0.22 13.35
CA GLY A 132 2.31 -1.68 13.32
C GLY A 132 1.14 -2.38 12.62
N ASN A 133 0.42 -1.66 11.76
CA ASN A 133 -0.78 -2.10 11.03
C ASN A 133 -0.56 -2.11 9.51
N GLY A 134 0.67 -2.41 9.06
CA GLY A 134 0.96 -2.50 7.64
C GLY A 134 0.17 -3.60 6.93
N PRO A 135 0.06 -3.55 5.59
CA PRO A 135 -0.73 -4.49 4.81
C PRO A 135 -0.33 -5.95 5.05
N VAL A 136 0.95 -6.24 5.35
CA VAL A 136 1.39 -7.62 5.64
C VAL A 136 1.38 -7.96 7.13
N ALA A 137 1.04 -7.03 8.02
CA ALA A 137 1.09 -7.25 9.47
C ALA A 137 0.21 -8.42 9.93
N HIS A 138 -0.91 -8.67 9.24
CA HIS A 138 -1.82 -9.78 9.53
C HIS A 138 -1.26 -11.17 9.13
N LEU A 139 -0.23 -11.21 8.28
CA LEU A 139 0.46 -12.44 7.86
C LEU A 139 1.62 -12.80 8.79
N LEU A 140 2.05 -11.88 9.66
CA LEU A 140 3.14 -12.09 10.59
C LEU A 140 2.65 -12.79 11.85
N GLN A 141 3.45 -13.71 12.39
CA GLN A 141 3.17 -14.40 13.66
C GLN A 141 3.03 -13.42 14.83
N HIS A 142 3.81 -12.33 14.79
CA HIS A 142 3.79 -11.28 15.78
C HIS A 142 3.56 -9.94 15.11
N LYS A 143 2.57 -9.20 15.61
CA LYS A 143 2.28 -7.86 15.14
C LYS A 143 3.50 -6.95 15.35
N PRO A 144 3.94 -6.20 14.32
CA PRO A 144 4.98 -5.20 14.49
C PRO A 144 4.62 -4.18 15.57
N THR A 145 5.63 -3.69 16.28
CA THR A 145 5.43 -2.68 17.32
C THR A 145 4.97 -1.36 16.71
N ASN A 146 4.10 -0.66 17.43
CA ASN A 146 3.73 0.70 17.11
C ASN A 146 4.92 1.63 17.41
N LEU A 147 5.42 2.34 16.40
CA LEU A 147 6.59 3.22 16.53
C LEU A 147 6.20 4.60 17.06
N VAL A 148 4.95 5.04 16.87
CA VAL A 148 4.49 6.37 17.29
C VAL A 148 3.98 6.42 18.74
N SER A 149 3.76 5.27 19.37
CA SER A 149 3.25 5.15 20.73
C SER A 149 3.89 3.99 21.50
N GLY A 150 3.87 4.06 22.84
CA GLY A 150 4.37 3.01 23.70
C GLY A 150 5.87 3.10 23.98
N ILE A 151 6.55 1.95 24.00
CA ILE A 151 7.94 1.81 24.50
C ILE A 151 8.94 2.49 23.56
N THR A 152 8.74 2.38 22.25
CA THR A 152 9.61 2.90 21.17
C THR A 152 9.85 4.40 21.24
N LYS A 153 8.84 5.16 21.66
CA LYS A 153 8.94 6.61 21.89
C LYS A 153 10.00 6.98 22.94
N ASN A 154 10.20 6.12 23.94
CA ASN A 154 11.13 6.37 25.05
C ASN A 154 12.52 5.76 24.80
N LEU A 155 12.72 5.06 23.69
CA LEU A 155 14.01 4.49 23.34
C LEU A 155 14.92 5.56 22.74
N PRO A 156 16.24 5.54 23.03
CA PRO A 156 17.19 6.46 22.41
C PRO A 156 17.30 6.17 20.90
N ASP A 157 17.56 7.21 20.11
CA ASP A 157 17.61 7.09 18.64
C ASP A 157 18.68 6.09 18.16
N GLY A 158 19.82 6.03 18.85
CA GLY A 158 20.86 5.03 18.58
C GLY A 158 20.36 3.59 18.73
N TYR A 159 19.40 3.35 19.62
CA TYR A 159 18.81 2.02 19.79
C TYR A 159 17.93 1.67 18.61
N VAL A 160 17.13 2.61 18.14
CA VAL A 160 16.31 2.42 16.93
C VAL A 160 17.21 2.18 15.72
N TYR A 161 18.30 2.95 15.58
CA TYR A 161 19.31 2.74 14.53
C TYR A 161 19.91 1.34 14.59
N GLY A 162 20.34 0.92 15.78
CA GLY A 162 20.94 -0.39 15.98
C GLY A 162 19.95 -1.53 15.71
N TYR A 163 18.68 -1.35 16.04
CA TYR A 163 17.63 -2.32 15.74
C TYR A 163 17.38 -2.44 14.23
N ILE A 164 17.38 -1.33 13.48
CA ILE A 164 17.32 -1.35 12.00
C ILE A 164 18.55 -2.05 11.43
N ARG A 165 19.74 -1.74 11.94
CA ARG A 165 21.01 -2.31 11.45
C ARG A 165 21.14 -3.80 11.74
N ASN A 166 20.81 -4.25 12.95
CA ASN A 166 21.06 -5.62 13.41
C ASN A 166 19.84 -6.55 13.17
N GLY A 167 18.65 -5.97 13.07
CA GLY A 167 17.39 -6.71 13.17
C GLY A 167 17.06 -7.15 14.60
N GLY A 168 15.90 -7.76 14.74
CA GLY A 168 15.42 -8.39 15.97
C GLY A 168 15.04 -9.85 15.75
N ILE A 169 14.38 -10.47 16.73
CA ILE A 169 13.88 -11.85 16.61
C ILE A 169 12.85 -11.95 15.47
N TRP A 170 12.00 -10.93 15.33
CA TRP A 170 10.89 -10.91 14.37
C TRP A 170 11.08 -9.93 13.21
N MET A 171 12.07 -9.04 13.32
CA MET A 171 12.37 -8.03 12.30
C MET A 171 13.69 -8.38 11.62
N PRO A 172 13.75 -8.45 10.28
CA PRO A 172 15.00 -8.72 9.58
C PRO A 172 16.02 -7.60 9.79
N SER A 173 17.29 -7.91 9.53
CA SER A 173 18.37 -6.94 9.49
C SER A 173 18.32 -6.12 8.19
N TYR A 174 18.46 -4.80 8.31
CA TYR A 174 18.66 -3.89 7.18
C TYR A 174 20.07 -3.30 7.13
N GLY A 175 21.01 -3.92 7.86
CA GLY A 175 22.41 -3.50 7.90
C GLY A 175 23.11 -3.47 6.54
N ASP A 176 22.75 -4.41 5.66
CA ASP A 176 23.35 -4.53 4.33
C ASP A 176 22.52 -3.84 3.24
N ALA A 177 21.26 -3.52 3.54
CA ALA A 177 20.31 -2.94 2.59
C ALA A 177 20.24 -1.39 2.65
N MET A 178 20.67 -0.80 3.77
CA MET A 178 20.64 0.65 3.99
C MET A 178 22.00 1.13 4.52
N SER A 179 22.47 2.26 4.02
CA SER A 179 23.64 2.99 4.53
C SER A 179 23.37 3.59 5.91
N SER A 180 24.43 4.07 6.57
CA SER A 180 24.30 4.72 7.88
C SER A 180 23.40 5.95 7.83
N ASN A 181 23.57 6.81 6.83
CA ASN A 181 22.77 8.04 6.71
C ASN A 181 21.30 7.74 6.42
N GLU A 182 21.01 6.78 5.54
CA GLU A 182 19.63 6.38 5.21
C GLU A 182 18.86 5.88 6.45
N ARG A 183 19.53 5.15 7.36
CA ARG A 183 18.89 4.73 8.62
C ARG A 183 18.57 5.92 9.51
N TRP A 184 19.44 6.92 9.57
CA TRP A 184 19.19 8.16 10.31
C TRP A 184 18.05 8.98 9.72
N ASP A 185 17.96 9.07 8.39
CA ASP A 185 16.84 9.72 7.71
C ASP A 185 15.51 9.05 8.06
N VAL A 186 15.46 7.70 8.04
CA VAL A 186 14.25 6.97 8.45
C VAL A 186 13.87 7.24 9.91
N ILE A 187 14.84 7.26 10.83
CA ILE A 187 14.58 7.57 12.24
C ILE A 187 14.03 8.99 12.38
N MET A 188 14.61 9.95 11.67
CA MET A 188 14.15 11.34 11.66
C MET A 188 12.70 11.43 11.20
N TYR A 189 12.33 10.68 10.15
CA TYR A 189 10.95 10.58 9.69
C TYR A 189 10.02 9.95 10.74
N VAL A 190 10.42 8.86 11.39
CA VAL A 190 9.63 8.21 12.46
C VAL A 190 9.39 9.16 13.64
N ARG A 191 10.41 9.91 14.06
CA ARG A 191 10.24 10.94 15.12
C ARG A 191 9.31 12.07 14.68
N SER A 192 9.29 12.44 13.40
CA SER A 192 8.32 13.40 12.88
C SER A 192 6.87 12.87 12.97
N LEU A 193 6.66 11.56 12.77
CA LEU A 193 5.36 10.92 12.92
C LEU A 193 4.91 10.87 14.39
N GLU A 194 5.83 10.58 15.31
CA GLU A 194 5.58 10.67 16.76
C GLU A 194 5.13 12.07 17.16
N ALA A 195 5.81 13.11 16.67
CA ALA A 195 5.46 14.50 16.94
C ALA A 195 4.07 14.85 16.41
N LYS A 196 3.75 14.45 15.17
CA LYS A 196 2.42 14.64 14.56
C LYS A 196 1.32 13.92 15.35
N ALA A 197 1.55 12.67 15.74
CA ALA A 197 0.60 11.88 16.54
C ALA A 197 0.33 12.54 17.91
N ALA A 198 1.38 13.05 18.58
CA ALA A 198 1.24 13.77 19.84
C ALA A 198 0.44 15.08 19.69
N GLN A 199 0.61 15.81 18.59
CA GLN A 199 -0.17 17.03 18.31
C GLN A 199 -1.65 16.70 18.06
N ALA A 200 -1.95 15.66 17.29
CA ALA A 200 -3.31 15.22 17.02
C ALA A 200 -4.04 14.78 18.31
N GLN A 201 -3.34 14.14 19.24
CA GLN A 201 -3.91 13.77 20.56
C GLN A 201 -4.27 15.00 21.39
N LYS A 202 -3.39 16.01 21.44
CA LYS A 202 -3.67 17.27 22.18
C LYS A 202 -4.90 17.98 21.63
N GLN A 203 -5.09 17.99 20.31
CA GLN A 203 -6.24 18.61 19.65
C GLN A 203 -7.56 17.91 20.00
N LYS A 204 -7.58 16.57 20.06
CA LYS A 204 -8.76 15.80 20.46
C LYS A 204 -9.19 16.03 21.90
N VAL A 205 -8.24 16.27 22.82
CA VAL A 205 -8.53 16.57 24.23
C VAL A 205 -9.07 18.00 24.40
N SER A 206 -8.69 18.92 23.50
CA SER A 206 -9.10 20.32 23.55
C SER A 206 -10.45 20.63 22.88
N GLN A 207 -11.05 19.67 22.16
CA GLN A 207 -12.38 19.83 21.58
C GLN A 207 -13.42 19.20 22.54
N PRO A 208 -14.33 20.00 23.13
CA PRO A 208 -15.34 19.52 24.07
C PRO A 208 -16.40 18.64 23.42
#